data_AF-A0A936L8G5-F1
#
_entry.id   AF-A0A936L8G5-F1
#
_cell.length_a   1.000
_cell.length_b   1.000
_cell.length_c   1.000
_cell.angle_alpha   90.00
_cell.angle_beta   90.00
_cell.angle_gamma   90.00
#
_symmetry.space_group_name_H-M   'P 1'
#
loop_
_entity.id
_entity.type
_entity.pdbx_description
1 polymer ?
#
loop_
_entity_poly.entity_id
_entity_poly.type
_entity_poly.pdbx_seq_one_letter_code
_entity_poly.pdbx_strand_id
1 'polypeptide(L)'
;MRETQFIRQNAPKWEEFEQVLEGAHRDPDRLNELFVQITDDLSFSRTFYPNRSVRVYLNDLAQRIFLSIYQGPKNRSLAFSGFWLEKLPLAMYAARRDMLIAFLVFAGAFLTGALSSAIDPAFPELILGERYIEVTKENIASGDPMAVYKKMGPFDMTLGITANNLFVASLTFIFGILYGIGSLMILASNGIMLGAFQYFFVQEGLFWESFLTIWIHGTLEISAIVIAGGAGLTMGRGLAFPGAYTRGQAFQRAARRGLQILFGITPLIVLAGIFESFLTRHTDTPDWVRGAFILACLAFVIAYFVWYPYYKASRLGSASLAEPEFAVHKPPLPEQAFIRNAGHVFGDLFPFFQRSFPTVLGLSLLVAVLYCFPVFFFGRSVPPAAFFRIDFSLFASLEALGQFYHHRDAIPWAPWLNVPILALFSTWLFPRLMGKQPAPWTTVLVQFRKALAPAAFMVGILYAQSPYASFVILLFFPLLLLWMTVLALEPEARGLGIPRVLFLALPNFSRIFALLLLLMLTGGLFFSLLDTGLAWTYLNLISWVVRLNSEQMEQFSAVVLAGLTYFFQYLIFGMIATGFGLMYYSLVEIMEANQLKQRIREIGRKRQIRGLEQETA
;
A
#
# COMPACT_ATOMS: atom_id res chain seq x y z
N MET A 1 -30.93 -40.30 -7.60
CA MET A 1 -30.49 -40.85 -8.90
C MET A 1 -29.61 -42.07 -8.65
N ARG A 2 -29.73 -43.15 -9.43
CA ARG A 2 -28.82 -44.32 -9.30
C ARG A 2 -27.48 -43.99 -9.99
N GLU A 3 -26.37 -44.49 -9.45
CA GLU A 3 -25.01 -44.24 -9.98
C GLU A 3 -24.90 -44.49 -11.49
N THR A 4 -25.46 -45.60 -11.98
CA THR A 4 -25.43 -45.97 -13.40
C THR A 4 -26.14 -44.94 -14.30
N GLN A 5 -27.18 -44.30 -13.78
CA GLN A 5 -27.92 -43.25 -14.49
C GLN A 5 -27.14 -41.93 -14.47
N PHE A 6 -26.49 -41.60 -13.35
CA PHE A 6 -25.59 -40.46 -13.22
C PHE A 6 -24.41 -40.56 -14.20
N ILE A 7 -23.75 -41.71 -14.26
CA ILE A 7 -22.65 -41.97 -15.20
C ILE A 7 -23.15 -41.84 -16.65
N ARG A 8 -24.25 -42.48 -17.02
CA ARG A 8 -24.78 -42.40 -18.39
C ARG A 8 -25.15 -40.97 -18.82
N GLN A 9 -25.62 -40.14 -17.89
CA GLN A 9 -26.02 -38.76 -18.19
C GLN A 9 -24.80 -37.84 -18.41
N ASN A 10 -23.72 -38.06 -17.66
CA ASN A 10 -22.57 -37.16 -17.66
C ASN A 10 -21.35 -37.67 -18.44
N ALA A 11 -21.30 -38.96 -18.79
CA ALA A 11 -20.21 -39.55 -19.58
C ALA A 11 -19.87 -38.80 -20.88
N PRO A 12 -20.83 -38.32 -21.70
CA PRO A 12 -20.49 -37.56 -22.91
C PRO A 12 -19.71 -36.27 -22.61
N LYS A 13 -20.00 -35.62 -21.48
CA LYS A 13 -19.31 -34.39 -21.06
C LYS A 13 -17.89 -34.71 -20.57
N TRP A 14 -17.72 -35.82 -19.85
CA TRP A 14 -16.41 -36.27 -19.38
C TRP A 14 -15.51 -36.70 -20.54
N GLU A 15 -16.10 -37.27 -21.60
CA GLU A 15 -15.37 -37.65 -22.81
C GLU A 15 -14.95 -36.43 -23.65
N GLU A 16 -15.85 -35.45 -23.83
CA GLU A 16 -15.50 -34.13 -24.41
C GLU A 16 -14.35 -33.49 -23.62
N PHE A 17 -14.39 -33.63 -22.29
CA PHE A 17 -13.38 -33.12 -21.40
C PHE A 17 -11.99 -33.69 -21.68
N GLU A 18 -11.89 -35.02 -21.75
CA GLU A 18 -10.63 -35.72 -22.00
C GLU A 18 -10.04 -35.32 -23.36
N GLN A 19 -10.89 -35.20 -24.38
CA GLN A 19 -10.48 -34.78 -25.73
C GLN A 19 -9.89 -33.36 -25.73
N VAL A 20 -10.49 -32.41 -25.01
CA VAL A 20 -9.97 -31.03 -24.92
C VAL A 20 -8.63 -31.01 -24.16
N LEU A 21 -8.46 -31.88 -23.15
CA LEU A 21 -7.24 -31.95 -22.36
C LEU A 21 -6.06 -32.56 -23.14
N GLU A 22 -6.35 -33.53 -24.01
CA GLU A 22 -5.39 -34.18 -24.92
C GLU A 22 -5.10 -33.37 -26.19
N GLY A 23 -5.98 -32.42 -26.55
CA GLY A 23 -5.83 -31.58 -27.73
C GLY A 23 -4.65 -30.60 -27.71
N ALA A 24 -4.10 -30.32 -28.90
CA ALA A 24 -2.99 -29.38 -29.11
C ALA A 24 -3.38 -27.90 -28.99
N HIS A 25 -4.67 -27.57 -29.07
CA HIS A 25 -5.22 -26.22 -28.85
C HIS A 25 -6.25 -26.27 -27.74
N ARG A 26 -5.88 -25.66 -26.62
CA ARG A 26 -6.68 -25.62 -25.39
C ARG A 26 -7.35 -24.26 -25.30
N ASP A 27 -8.65 -24.21 -25.57
CA ASP A 27 -9.46 -23.02 -25.33
C ASP A 27 -9.59 -22.81 -23.80
N PRO A 28 -9.04 -21.72 -23.22
CA PRO A 28 -9.06 -21.47 -21.79
C PRO A 28 -10.48 -21.29 -21.23
N ASP A 29 -11.38 -20.68 -22.00
CA ASP A 29 -12.75 -20.41 -21.55
C ASP A 29 -13.56 -21.71 -21.50
N ARG A 30 -13.42 -22.54 -22.54
CA ARG A 30 -14.06 -23.86 -22.59
C ARG A 30 -13.54 -24.80 -21.50
N LEU A 31 -12.24 -24.79 -21.22
CA LEU A 31 -11.65 -25.57 -20.13
C LEU A 31 -12.19 -25.14 -18.75
N ASN A 32 -12.45 -23.85 -18.55
CA ASN A 32 -12.98 -23.33 -17.29
C ASN A 32 -14.45 -23.73 -17.09
N GLU A 33 -15.30 -23.61 -18.11
CA GLU A 33 -16.69 -24.08 -18.07
C GLU A 33 -16.78 -25.56 -17.72
N LEU A 34 -15.97 -26.37 -18.41
CA LEU A 34 -15.95 -27.80 -18.23
C LEU A 34 -15.35 -28.19 -16.85
N PHE A 35 -14.40 -27.42 -16.32
CA PHE A 35 -13.85 -27.62 -14.97
C PHE A 35 -14.89 -27.40 -13.88
N VAL A 36 -15.72 -26.36 -14.00
CA VAL A 36 -16.84 -26.11 -13.08
C VAL A 36 -17.79 -27.32 -13.10
N GLN A 37 -18.16 -27.81 -14.28
CA GLN A 37 -19.06 -28.96 -14.42
C GLN A 37 -18.51 -30.25 -13.78
N ILE A 38 -17.22 -30.54 -13.96
CA ILE A 38 -16.59 -31.72 -13.32
C ILE A 38 -16.50 -31.55 -11.81
N THR A 39 -16.23 -30.34 -11.33
CA THR A 39 -16.13 -30.08 -9.89
C THR A 39 -17.50 -30.22 -9.21
N ASP A 40 -18.57 -29.83 -9.89
CA ASP A 40 -19.95 -30.07 -9.48
C ASP A 40 -20.29 -31.57 -9.46
N ASP A 41 -19.95 -32.30 -10.53
CA ASP A 41 -20.15 -33.75 -10.63
C ASP A 41 -19.34 -34.51 -9.58
N LEU A 42 -18.10 -34.07 -9.30
CA LEU A 42 -17.25 -34.62 -8.24
C LEU A 42 -17.84 -34.37 -6.86
N SER A 43 -18.36 -33.17 -6.61
CA SER A 43 -19.02 -32.82 -5.35
C SER A 43 -20.27 -33.69 -5.16
N PHE A 44 -21.09 -33.85 -6.20
CA PHE A 44 -22.23 -34.76 -6.19
C PHE A 44 -21.81 -36.21 -5.91
N SER A 45 -20.78 -36.70 -6.59
CA SER A 45 -20.27 -38.06 -6.38
C SER A 45 -19.68 -38.28 -4.99
N ARG A 46 -19.05 -37.26 -4.38
CA ARG A 46 -18.53 -37.34 -3.00
C ARG A 46 -19.66 -37.48 -1.98
N THR A 47 -20.78 -36.82 -2.21
CA THR A 47 -21.96 -36.86 -1.33
C THR A 47 -22.76 -38.14 -1.48
N PHE A 48 -23.05 -38.57 -2.71
CA PHE A 48 -23.99 -39.69 -2.96
C PHE A 48 -23.31 -41.04 -3.23
N TYR A 49 -22.05 -41.06 -3.67
CA TYR A 49 -21.31 -42.27 -4.06
C TYR A 49 -19.89 -42.33 -3.45
N PRO A 50 -19.73 -42.20 -2.11
CA PRO A 50 -18.42 -42.00 -1.46
C PRO A 50 -17.43 -43.16 -1.67
N ASN A 51 -17.91 -44.39 -1.83
CA ASN A 51 -17.07 -45.59 -1.93
C ASN A 51 -17.01 -46.18 -3.35
N ARG A 52 -17.20 -45.35 -4.39
CA ARG A 52 -17.28 -45.80 -5.79
C ARG A 52 -16.16 -45.25 -6.66
N SER A 53 -15.85 -45.95 -7.74
CA SER A 53 -14.76 -45.63 -8.67
C SER A 53 -15.01 -44.31 -9.42
N VAL A 54 -16.26 -43.95 -9.68
CA VAL A 54 -16.63 -42.68 -10.34
C VAL A 54 -16.10 -41.45 -9.57
N ARG A 55 -16.07 -41.50 -8.24
CA ARG A 55 -15.46 -40.46 -7.40
C ARG A 55 -13.97 -40.32 -7.69
N VAL A 56 -13.26 -41.45 -7.80
CA VAL A 56 -11.81 -41.48 -8.03
C VAL A 56 -11.50 -40.95 -9.44
N TYR A 57 -12.28 -41.38 -10.44
CA TYR A 57 -12.17 -40.92 -11.82
C TYR A 57 -12.37 -39.41 -11.93
N LEU A 58 -13.47 -38.87 -11.37
CA LEU A 58 -13.74 -37.43 -11.39
C LEU A 58 -12.70 -36.61 -10.63
N ASN A 59 -12.14 -37.18 -9.55
CA ASN A 59 -11.08 -36.53 -8.79
C ASN A 59 -9.76 -36.46 -9.57
N ASP A 60 -9.39 -37.52 -10.29
CA ASP A 60 -8.22 -37.52 -11.18
C ASP A 60 -8.39 -36.52 -12.32
N LEU A 61 -9.57 -36.52 -12.96
CA LEU A 61 -9.90 -35.59 -14.04
C LEU A 61 -9.83 -34.13 -13.55
N ALA A 62 -10.40 -33.82 -12.38
CA ALA A 62 -10.31 -32.51 -11.75
C ALA A 62 -8.87 -32.09 -11.41
N GLN A 63 -8.04 -33.02 -10.92
CA GLN A 63 -6.64 -32.75 -10.59
C GLN A 63 -5.78 -32.44 -11.82
N ARG A 64 -5.95 -33.19 -12.92
CA ARG A 64 -5.22 -32.92 -14.17
C ARG A 64 -5.48 -31.51 -14.68
N ILE A 65 -6.71 -31.03 -14.56
CA ILE A 65 -7.10 -29.68 -14.96
C ILE A 65 -6.51 -28.65 -14.02
N PHE A 66 -6.65 -28.86 -12.71
CA PHE A 66 -6.09 -27.97 -11.70
C PHE A 66 -4.60 -27.77 -11.98
N LEU A 67 -3.87 -28.85 -12.26
CA LEU A 67 -2.47 -28.78 -12.66
C LEU A 67 -2.27 -28.09 -14.01
N SER A 68 -3.14 -28.29 -15.00
CA SER A 68 -3.01 -27.65 -16.32
C SER A 68 -3.31 -26.14 -16.33
N ILE A 69 -4.28 -25.69 -15.53
CA ILE A 69 -4.70 -24.28 -15.41
C ILE A 69 -3.74 -23.52 -14.49
N TYR A 70 -3.25 -24.14 -13.41
CA TYR A 70 -2.38 -23.49 -12.43
C TYR A 70 -0.87 -23.68 -12.69
N GLN A 71 -0.47 -24.51 -13.66
CA GLN A 71 0.93 -24.46 -14.13
C GLN A 71 1.17 -23.12 -14.84
N GLY A 72 1.94 -22.25 -14.20
CA GLY A 72 2.45 -21.02 -14.82
C GLY A 72 3.15 -21.32 -16.15
N PRO A 73 3.27 -20.33 -17.06
CA PRO A 73 3.75 -20.55 -18.41
C PRO A 73 5.06 -21.35 -18.40
N LYS A 74 5.08 -22.47 -19.14
CA LYS A 74 6.18 -23.46 -19.17
C LYS A 74 7.55 -22.87 -19.52
N ASN A 75 7.62 -21.64 -20.04
CA ASN A 75 8.83 -20.92 -20.40
C ASN A 75 8.89 -19.51 -19.77
N ARG A 76 9.75 -19.33 -18.76
CA ARG A 76 9.99 -18.03 -18.09
C ARG A 76 10.47 -16.94 -19.06
N SER A 77 11.24 -17.30 -20.10
CA SER A 77 11.72 -16.36 -21.13
C SER A 77 10.58 -15.78 -21.97
N LEU A 78 9.61 -16.61 -22.38
CA LEU A 78 8.40 -16.18 -23.10
C LEU A 78 7.48 -15.31 -22.23
N ALA A 79 7.46 -15.54 -20.91
CA ALA A 79 6.71 -14.69 -19.98
C ALA A 79 7.33 -13.29 -19.82
N PHE A 80 8.67 -13.18 -19.89
CA PHE A 80 9.38 -11.90 -19.83
C PHE A 80 9.18 -11.07 -21.10
N SER A 81 9.37 -11.66 -22.29
CA SER A 81 9.12 -10.95 -23.56
C SER A 81 7.64 -10.60 -23.74
N GLY A 82 6.74 -11.49 -23.33
CA GLY A 82 5.29 -11.26 -23.37
C GLY A 82 4.84 -10.08 -22.51
N PHE A 83 5.57 -9.75 -21.44
CA PHE A 83 5.27 -8.53 -20.67
C PHE A 83 5.49 -7.27 -21.50
N TRP A 84 6.68 -7.11 -22.09
CA TRP A 84 7.06 -5.92 -22.85
C TRP A 84 6.34 -5.81 -24.20
N LEU A 85 6.15 -6.94 -24.89
CA LEU A 85 5.52 -6.94 -26.20
C LEU A 85 4.00 -6.95 -26.13
N GLU A 86 3.38 -7.42 -25.04
CA GLU A 86 1.92 -7.58 -24.94
C GLU A 86 1.29 -6.84 -23.77
N LYS A 87 1.68 -7.16 -22.54
CA LYS A 87 0.97 -6.67 -21.35
C LYS A 87 1.14 -5.16 -21.17
N LEU A 88 2.37 -4.66 -21.29
CA LEU A 88 2.65 -3.24 -21.11
C LEU A 88 1.99 -2.36 -22.19
N PRO A 89 2.10 -2.66 -23.50
CA PRO A 89 1.41 -1.86 -24.53
C PRO A 89 -0.10 -1.80 -24.31
N LEU A 90 -0.73 -2.90 -23.90
CA LEU A 90 -2.16 -2.91 -23.60
C LEU A 90 -2.50 -2.09 -22.34
N ALA A 91 -1.65 -2.15 -21.30
CA ALA A 91 -1.78 -1.31 -20.12
C ALA A 91 -1.67 0.19 -20.48
N MET A 92 -0.70 0.55 -21.33
CA MET A 92 -0.51 1.92 -21.85
C MET A 92 -1.74 2.38 -22.65
N TYR A 93 -2.27 1.53 -23.54
CA TYR A 93 -3.48 1.86 -24.30
C TYR A 93 -4.69 2.10 -23.38
N ALA A 94 -4.88 1.27 -22.35
CA ALA A 94 -5.95 1.44 -21.38
C ALA A 94 -5.79 2.70 -20.51
N ALA A 95 -4.55 3.15 -20.28
CA ALA A 95 -4.19 4.36 -19.53
C ALA A 95 -4.03 5.63 -20.39
N ARG A 96 -4.17 5.55 -21.72
CA ARG A 96 -3.81 6.63 -22.66
C ARG A 96 -4.40 8.01 -22.38
N ARG A 97 -5.61 8.08 -21.82
CA ARG A 97 -6.24 9.36 -21.45
C ARG A 97 -5.53 9.99 -20.24
N ASP A 98 -5.17 9.15 -19.28
CA ASP A 98 -4.45 9.56 -18.07
C ASP A 98 -3.03 9.99 -18.44
N MET A 99 -2.38 9.29 -19.39
CA MET A 99 -1.10 9.69 -19.99
C MET A 99 -1.17 11.05 -20.69
N LEU A 100 -2.22 11.29 -21.47
CA LEU A 100 -2.41 12.58 -22.15
C LEU A 100 -2.60 13.72 -21.15
N ILE A 101 -3.39 13.51 -20.08
CA ILE A 101 -3.58 14.50 -19.02
C ILE A 101 -2.24 14.80 -18.34
N ALA A 102 -1.48 13.77 -17.96
CA ALA A 102 -0.15 13.94 -17.37
C ALA A 102 0.78 14.77 -18.27
N PHE A 103 0.81 14.45 -19.57
CA PHE A 103 1.61 15.20 -20.55
C PHE A 103 1.17 16.66 -20.66
N LEU A 104 -0.14 16.93 -20.80
CA LEU A 104 -0.65 18.29 -20.93
C LEU A 104 -0.39 19.13 -19.67
N VAL A 105 -0.52 18.54 -18.49
CA VAL A 105 -0.20 19.23 -17.23
C VAL A 105 1.28 19.55 -17.14
N PHE A 106 2.15 18.59 -17.45
CA PHE A 106 3.60 18.82 -17.46
C PHE A 106 3.99 19.89 -18.49
N ALA A 107 3.47 19.81 -19.72
CA ALA A 107 3.75 20.77 -20.79
C ALA A 107 3.24 22.18 -20.44
N GLY A 108 2.02 22.28 -19.89
CA GLY A 108 1.46 23.54 -19.42
C GLY A 108 2.32 24.16 -18.31
N ALA A 109 2.74 23.35 -17.34
CA ALA A 109 3.61 23.77 -16.26
C ALA A 109 5.00 24.21 -16.74
N PHE A 110 5.58 23.50 -17.70
CA PHE A 110 6.83 23.89 -18.37
C PHE A 110 6.71 25.27 -19.03
N LEU A 111 5.63 25.50 -19.78
CA LEU A 111 5.38 26.81 -20.39
C LEU A 111 5.16 27.89 -19.33
N THR A 112 4.45 27.60 -18.25
CA THR A 112 4.28 28.53 -17.12
C THR A 112 5.60 28.88 -16.46
N GLY A 113 6.50 27.91 -16.27
CA GLY A 113 7.85 28.15 -15.73
C GLY A 113 8.66 29.06 -16.64
N ALA A 114 8.72 28.75 -17.93
CA ALA A 114 9.46 29.54 -18.91
C ALA A 114 8.89 30.97 -19.07
N LEU A 115 7.56 31.10 -19.14
CA LEU A 115 6.89 32.40 -19.25
C LEU A 115 7.07 33.25 -17.98
N SER A 116 6.99 32.63 -16.80
CA SER A 116 7.23 33.35 -15.54
C SER A 116 8.68 33.86 -15.46
N SER A 117 9.67 33.08 -15.89
CA SER A 117 11.07 33.51 -16.02
C SER A 117 11.27 34.62 -17.07
N ALA A 118 10.43 34.66 -18.10
CA ALA A 118 10.45 35.73 -19.10
C ALA A 118 9.92 37.06 -18.56
N ILE A 119 8.92 36.99 -17.69
CA ILE A 119 8.26 38.17 -17.11
C ILE A 119 9.06 38.70 -15.92
N ASP A 120 9.58 37.82 -15.07
CA ASP A 120 10.29 38.17 -13.84
C ASP A 120 11.69 37.53 -13.80
N PRO A 121 12.77 38.32 -13.96
CA PRO A 121 14.15 37.85 -13.88
C PRO A 121 14.54 37.21 -12.54
N ALA A 122 13.82 37.50 -11.44
CA ALA A 122 14.05 36.88 -10.14
C ALA A 122 13.38 35.50 -9.99
N PHE A 123 12.49 35.12 -10.93
CA PHE A 123 11.75 33.86 -10.84
C PHE A 123 12.64 32.61 -10.91
N PRO A 124 13.67 32.51 -11.78
CA PRO A 124 14.61 31.39 -11.74
C PRO A 124 15.32 31.24 -10.39
N GLU A 125 15.70 32.34 -9.73
CA GLU A 125 16.34 32.31 -8.41
C GLU A 125 15.39 31.78 -7.33
N LEU A 126 14.10 32.13 -7.40
CA LEU A 126 13.07 31.60 -6.50
C LEU A 126 12.85 30.09 -6.67
N ILE A 127 12.84 29.61 -7.91
CA ILE A 127 12.50 28.20 -8.22
C ILE A 127 13.71 27.27 -8.10
N LEU A 128 14.88 27.70 -8.57
CA LEU A 128 16.12 26.89 -8.61
C LEU A 128 17.01 27.11 -7.37
N GLY A 129 16.79 28.21 -6.65
CA GLY A 129 17.57 28.63 -5.50
C GLY A 129 18.75 29.54 -5.87
N GLU A 130 18.98 30.58 -5.07
CA GLU A 130 20.04 31.58 -5.28
C GLU A 130 21.42 30.95 -5.47
N ARG A 131 21.77 29.96 -4.63
CA ARG A 131 23.07 29.29 -4.71
C ARG A 131 23.28 28.49 -5.99
N TYR A 132 22.21 27.91 -6.56
CA TYR A 132 22.32 27.20 -7.83
C TYR A 132 22.62 28.18 -8.97
N ILE A 133 21.92 29.32 -8.99
CA ILE A 133 22.11 30.38 -9.99
C ILE A 133 23.52 30.98 -9.88
N GLU A 134 23.97 31.32 -8.67
CA GLU A 134 25.29 31.90 -8.42
C GLU A 134 26.42 30.99 -8.92
N VAL A 135 26.42 29.71 -8.51
CA VAL A 135 27.39 28.71 -8.96
C VAL A 135 27.34 28.52 -10.47
N THR A 136 26.14 28.55 -11.08
CA THR A 136 26.00 28.41 -12.53
C THR A 136 26.58 29.62 -13.26
N LYS A 137 26.36 30.84 -12.78
CA LYS A 137 26.97 32.07 -13.33
C LYS A 137 28.49 32.06 -13.21
N GLU A 138 29.04 31.57 -12.09
CA GLU A 138 30.49 31.38 -11.92
C GLU A 138 31.08 30.36 -12.92
N ASN A 139 30.37 29.26 -13.16
CA ASN A 139 30.78 28.25 -14.14
C ASN A 139 30.71 28.79 -15.58
N ILE A 140 29.69 29.60 -15.90
CA ILE A 140 29.60 30.31 -17.18
C ILE A 140 30.78 31.28 -17.35
N ALA A 141 31.10 32.07 -16.31
CA ALA A 141 32.21 33.02 -16.33
C ALA A 141 33.59 32.34 -16.48
N SER A 142 33.73 31.11 -16.00
CA SER A 142 34.95 30.30 -16.14
C SER A 142 35.03 29.50 -17.45
N GLY A 143 34.04 29.61 -18.33
CA GLY A 143 34.03 29.00 -19.66
C GLY A 143 33.56 27.54 -19.71
N ASP A 144 33.06 26.97 -18.61
CA ASP A 144 32.44 25.63 -18.57
C ASP A 144 31.10 25.68 -17.82
N PRO A 145 30.03 26.17 -18.47
CA PRO A 145 28.69 26.29 -17.87
C PRO A 145 28.15 25.01 -17.23
N MET A 146 28.65 23.84 -17.66
CA MET A 146 28.18 22.52 -17.25
C MET A 146 29.13 21.81 -16.28
N ALA A 147 30.11 22.52 -15.71
CA ALA A 147 31.14 21.96 -14.82
C ALA A 147 30.57 21.23 -13.58
N VAL A 148 29.36 21.57 -13.12
CA VAL A 148 28.66 20.86 -12.02
C VAL A 148 28.47 19.38 -12.32
N TYR A 149 28.27 19.02 -13.59
CA TYR A 149 28.02 17.64 -14.04
C TYR A 149 29.30 16.84 -14.31
N LYS A 150 30.49 17.46 -14.21
CA LYS A 150 31.78 16.83 -14.57
C LYS A 150 32.62 16.32 -13.38
N LYS A 151 32.22 16.58 -12.13
CA LYS A 151 33.07 16.39 -10.92
C LYS A 151 33.03 15.00 -10.26
N MET A 152 32.10 14.11 -10.60
CA MET A 152 31.92 12.79 -9.94
C MET A 152 32.26 11.62 -10.88
N GLY A 153 32.64 10.44 -10.37
CA GLY A 153 32.92 9.24 -11.19
C GLY A 153 31.69 8.77 -11.99
N PRO A 154 31.83 8.25 -13.25
CA PRO A 154 30.68 7.89 -14.10
C PRO A 154 29.76 6.82 -13.52
N PHE A 155 30.33 5.81 -12.85
CA PHE A 155 29.58 4.69 -12.30
C PHE A 155 28.74 5.10 -11.07
N ASP A 156 29.33 5.83 -10.13
CA ASP A 156 28.64 6.31 -8.93
C ASP A 156 27.56 7.35 -9.27
N MET A 157 27.84 8.19 -10.27
CA MET A 157 26.85 9.13 -10.82
C MET A 157 25.68 8.41 -11.47
N THR A 158 25.93 7.35 -12.27
CA THR A 158 24.87 6.57 -12.92
C THR A 158 23.93 5.98 -11.88
N LEU A 159 24.47 5.34 -10.84
CA LEU A 159 23.69 4.71 -9.79
C LEU A 159 22.92 5.75 -8.97
N GLY A 160 23.56 6.86 -8.59
CA GLY A 160 22.93 7.93 -7.82
C GLY A 160 21.75 8.57 -8.55
N ILE A 161 21.93 8.92 -9.82
CA ILE A 161 20.89 9.60 -10.61
C ILE A 161 19.78 8.64 -11.00
N THR A 162 20.12 7.41 -11.42
CA THR A 162 19.13 6.36 -11.67
C THR A 162 18.26 6.10 -10.44
N ALA A 163 18.88 5.98 -9.26
CA ALA A 163 18.14 5.76 -8.01
C ALA A 163 17.24 6.95 -7.67
N ASN A 164 17.73 8.18 -7.83
CA ASN A 164 16.94 9.38 -7.60
C ASN A 164 15.74 9.47 -8.57
N ASN A 165 15.96 9.25 -9.86
CA ASN A 165 14.91 9.34 -10.88
C ASN A 165 13.89 8.20 -10.73
N LEU A 166 14.33 7.01 -10.34
CA LEU A 166 13.42 5.91 -10.00
C LEU A 166 12.62 6.22 -8.74
N PHE A 167 13.23 6.85 -7.74
CA PHE A 167 12.55 7.30 -6.53
C PHE A 167 11.49 8.35 -6.86
N VAL A 168 11.83 9.40 -7.61
CA VAL A 168 10.90 10.44 -8.04
C VAL A 168 9.77 9.87 -8.89
N ALA A 169 10.05 8.97 -9.85
CA ALA A 169 9.02 8.29 -10.63
C ALA A 169 8.09 7.44 -9.75
N SER A 170 8.65 6.69 -8.80
CA SER A 170 7.88 5.88 -7.86
C SER A 170 7.01 6.73 -6.94
N LEU A 171 7.55 7.84 -6.42
CA LEU A 171 6.79 8.83 -5.67
C LEU A 171 5.64 9.38 -6.50
N THR A 172 5.93 9.86 -7.72
CA THR A 172 4.92 10.40 -8.65
C THR A 172 3.78 9.41 -8.87
N PHE A 173 4.10 8.12 -9.03
CA PHE A 173 3.12 7.05 -9.12
C PHE A 173 2.32 6.87 -7.81
N ILE A 174 2.99 6.66 -6.67
CA ILE A 174 2.38 6.36 -5.36
C ILE A 174 1.44 7.48 -4.91
N PHE A 175 1.85 8.74 -5.10
CA PHE A 175 1.04 9.92 -4.80
C PHE A 175 -0.26 10.01 -5.62
N GLY A 176 -0.39 9.18 -6.66
CA GLY A 176 -1.65 8.96 -7.37
C GLY A 176 -2.76 8.39 -6.48
N ILE A 177 -2.45 7.77 -5.33
CA ILE A 177 -3.45 7.31 -4.33
C ILE A 177 -4.35 8.45 -3.87
N LEU A 178 -3.88 9.70 -3.90
CA LEU A 178 -4.65 10.90 -3.57
C LEU A 178 -5.56 11.32 -4.74
N TYR A 179 -6.32 10.36 -5.27
CA TYR A 179 -7.23 10.54 -6.41
C TYR A 179 -6.55 11.15 -7.66
N GLY A 180 -5.25 10.91 -7.83
CA GLY A 180 -4.42 11.44 -8.93
C GLY A 180 -3.85 12.84 -8.69
N ILE A 181 -4.35 13.60 -7.72
CA ILE A 181 -3.95 14.99 -7.48
C ILE A 181 -2.46 15.08 -7.11
N GLY A 182 -1.97 14.16 -6.28
CA GLY A 182 -0.57 14.13 -5.87
C GLY A 182 0.39 13.97 -7.06
N SER A 183 0.07 13.08 -8.01
CA SER A 183 0.85 12.91 -9.25
C SER A 183 0.87 14.20 -10.08
N LEU A 184 -0.27 14.89 -10.21
CA LEU A 184 -0.37 16.13 -10.97
C LEU A 184 0.48 17.25 -10.37
N MET A 185 0.50 17.39 -9.05
CA MET A 185 1.32 18.40 -8.37
C MET A 185 2.82 18.16 -8.60
N ILE A 186 3.26 16.90 -8.54
CA ILE A 186 4.66 16.55 -8.80
C ILE A 186 5.04 16.85 -10.26
N LEU A 187 4.17 16.50 -11.21
CA LEU A 187 4.37 16.83 -12.63
C LEU A 187 4.42 18.35 -12.85
N ALA A 188 3.54 19.12 -12.21
CA ALA A 188 3.51 20.57 -12.34
C ALA A 188 4.78 21.22 -11.78
N SER A 189 5.24 20.78 -10.60
CA SER A 189 6.47 21.28 -10.00
C SER A 189 7.69 21.00 -10.88
N ASN A 190 7.85 19.75 -11.35
CA ASN A 190 8.97 19.39 -12.23
C ASN A 190 8.89 20.11 -13.58
N GLY A 191 7.69 20.32 -14.11
CA GLY A 191 7.47 21.11 -15.33
C GLY A 191 7.91 22.57 -15.15
N ILE A 192 7.42 23.25 -14.11
CA ILE A 192 7.78 24.65 -13.81
C ILE A 192 9.30 24.79 -13.64
N MET A 193 9.91 23.89 -12.86
CA MET A 193 11.36 23.87 -12.63
C MET A 193 12.14 23.75 -13.93
N LEU A 194 11.77 22.78 -14.79
CA LEU A 194 12.43 22.58 -16.08
C LEU A 194 12.23 23.80 -17.02
N GLY A 195 11.05 24.41 -17.01
CA GLY A 195 10.75 25.59 -17.80
C GLY A 195 11.58 26.80 -17.38
N ALA A 196 11.67 27.05 -16.07
CA ALA A 196 12.48 28.13 -15.51
C ALA A 196 13.97 27.93 -15.81
N PHE A 197 14.44 26.70 -15.66
CA PHE A 197 15.81 26.30 -15.97
C PHE A 197 16.15 26.51 -17.45
N GLN A 198 15.31 26.03 -18.37
CA GLN A 198 15.57 26.19 -19.80
C GLN A 198 15.58 27.66 -20.22
N TYR A 199 14.68 28.49 -19.65
CA TYR A 199 14.61 29.91 -19.95
C TYR A 199 15.79 30.71 -19.36
N PHE A 200 16.31 30.32 -18.19
CA PHE A 200 17.52 30.92 -17.62
C PHE A 200 18.70 30.86 -18.61
N PHE A 201 18.93 29.72 -19.26
CA PHE A 201 19.97 29.60 -20.30
C PHE A 201 19.65 30.36 -21.59
N VAL A 202 18.39 30.68 -21.86
CA VAL A 202 18.02 31.61 -22.95
C VAL A 202 18.53 33.02 -22.64
N GLN A 203 18.35 33.48 -21.39
CA GLN A 203 18.79 34.81 -20.96
C GLN A 203 20.33 34.96 -21.02
N GLU A 204 21.06 33.89 -20.68
CA GLU A 204 22.53 33.86 -20.74
C GLU A 204 23.08 33.62 -22.16
N GLY A 205 22.23 33.51 -23.20
CA GLY A 205 22.65 33.29 -24.58
C GLY A 205 23.19 31.88 -24.88
N LEU A 206 22.91 30.90 -24.00
CA LEU A 206 23.46 29.54 -24.01
C LEU A 206 22.39 28.47 -24.31
N PHE A 207 21.28 28.85 -24.92
CA PHE A 207 20.13 27.97 -25.15
C PHE A 207 20.49 26.67 -25.88
N TRP A 208 21.25 26.74 -26.99
CA TRP A 208 21.53 25.53 -27.77
C TRP A 208 22.46 24.55 -27.05
N GLU A 209 23.46 25.08 -26.35
CA GLU A 209 24.38 24.23 -25.59
C GLU A 209 23.66 23.56 -24.42
N SER A 210 22.80 24.28 -23.70
CA SER A 210 22.00 23.69 -22.62
C SER A 210 21.01 22.67 -23.19
N PHE A 211 20.25 23.01 -24.23
CA PHE A 211 19.27 22.13 -24.84
C PHE A 211 19.91 20.81 -25.31
N LEU A 212 20.99 20.88 -26.07
CA LEU A 212 21.65 19.66 -26.58
C LEU A 212 22.26 18.82 -25.47
N THR A 213 22.76 19.44 -24.39
CA THR A 213 23.35 18.72 -23.26
C THR A 213 22.30 18.03 -22.39
N ILE A 214 21.22 18.74 -22.07
CA ILE A 214 20.15 18.25 -21.18
C ILE A 214 19.32 17.18 -21.86
N TRP A 215 18.90 17.42 -23.10
CA TRP A 215 17.90 16.55 -23.75
C TRP A 215 18.45 15.21 -24.22
N ILE A 216 19.78 14.98 -24.21
CA ILE A 216 20.39 13.66 -24.48
C ILE A 216 19.84 12.59 -23.55
N HIS A 217 19.81 12.86 -22.25
CA HIS A 217 19.21 11.99 -21.24
C HIS A 217 17.80 12.45 -20.87
N GLY A 218 17.58 13.77 -20.81
CA GLY A 218 16.31 14.39 -20.45
C GLY A 218 15.12 13.94 -21.32
N THR A 219 15.33 13.59 -22.59
CA THR A 219 14.27 13.01 -23.43
C THR A 219 13.67 11.75 -22.81
N LEU A 220 14.50 10.87 -22.23
CA LEU A 220 14.05 9.63 -21.62
C LEU A 220 13.52 9.87 -20.19
N GLU A 221 14.17 10.72 -19.41
CA GLU A 221 13.80 10.99 -18.01
C GLU A 221 12.48 11.76 -17.88
N ILE A 222 12.32 12.82 -18.67
CA ILE A 222 11.10 13.62 -18.70
C ILE A 222 9.93 12.78 -19.23
N SER A 223 10.19 11.93 -20.22
CA SER A 223 9.18 10.96 -20.67
C SER A 223 8.81 9.97 -19.57
N ALA A 224 9.80 9.45 -18.82
CA ALA A 224 9.57 8.50 -17.74
C ALA A 224 8.74 9.10 -16.60
N ILE A 225 9.05 10.32 -16.13
CA ILE A 225 8.26 10.96 -15.05
C ILE A 225 6.83 11.28 -15.51
N VAL A 226 6.63 11.72 -16.76
CA VAL A 226 5.30 11.94 -17.33
C VAL A 226 4.49 10.64 -17.39
N ILE A 227 5.12 9.54 -17.85
CA ILE A 227 4.48 8.22 -17.87
C ILE A 227 4.19 7.72 -16.45
N ALA A 228 5.10 7.95 -15.49
CA ALA A 228 4.89 7.63 -14.07
C ALA A 228 3.70 8.39 -13.49
N GLY A 229 3.56 9.68 -13.82
CA GLY A 229 2.42 10.50 -13.45
C GLY A 229 1.11 10.04 -14.09
N GLY A 230 1.13 9.64 -15.36
CA GLY A 230 -0.02 9.00 -16.00
C GLY A 230 -0.41 7.65 -15.38
N ALA A 231 0.58 6.88 -14.91
CA ALA A 231 0.35 5.65 -14.16
C ALA A 231 -0.28 5.93 -12.78
N GLY A 232 0.18 6.99 -12.10
CA GLY A 232 -0.38 7.45 -10.83
C GLY A 232 -1.82 7.95 -10.99
N LEU A 233 -2.10 8.72 -12.04
CA LEU A 233 -3.45 9.12 -12.44
C LEU A 233 -4.34 7.91 -12.74
N THR A 234 -3.83 6.90 -13.44
CA THR A 234 -4.55 5.66 -13.72
C THR A 234 -5.01 4.99 -12.42
N MET A 235 -4.11 4.86 -11.45
CA MET A 235 -4.40 4.30 -10.13
C MET A 235 -5.42 5.15 -9.36
N GLY A 236 -5.21 6.46 -9.28
CA GLY A 236 -6.09 7.40 -8.59
C GLY A 236 -7.50 7.46 -9.18
N ARG A 237 -7.62 7.34 -10.51
CA ARG A 237 -8.90 7.27 -11.21
C ARG A 237 -9.73 6.07 -10.78
N GLY A 238 -9.11 4.93 -10.47
CA GLY A 238 -9.80 3.76 -9.92
C GLY A 238 -10.48 4.02 -8.57
N LEU A 239 -9.93 4.92 -7.75
CA LEU A 239 -10.55 5.36 -6.50
C LEU A 239 -11.66 6.40 -6.73
N ALA A 240 -11.42 7.35 -7.64
CA ALA A 240 -12.33 8.45 -7.94
C ALA A 240 -13.61 7.98 -8.66
N PHE A 241 -13.44 7.11 -9.66
CA PHE A 241 -14.48 6.70 -10.59
C PHE A 241 -14.55 5.17 -10.68
N PRO A 242 -15.11 4.49 -9.67
CA PRO A 242 -15.07 3.04 -9.56
C PRO A 242 -15.98 2.30 -10.55
N GLY A 243 -16.89 3.01 -11.23
CA GLY A 243 -17.84 2.45 -12.19
C GLY A 243 -18.77 1.42 -11.52
N ALA A 244 -18.86 0.23 -12.11
CA ALA A 244 -19.65 -0.89 -11.58
C ALA A 244 -18.96 -1.66 -10.44
N TYR A 245 -17.68 -1.38 -10.16
CA TYR A 245 -16.91 -2.06 -9.13
C TYR A 245 -17.02 -1.34 -7.79
N THR A 246 -16.74 -2.05 -6.69
CA THR A 246 -16.47 -1.37 -5.42
C THR A 246 -15.17 -0.57 -5.53
N ARG A 247 -15.02 0.52 -4.75
CA ARG A 247 -13.80 1.35 -4.76
C ARG A 247 -12.52 0.53 -4.55
N GLY A 248 -12.54 -0.47 -3.67
CA GLY A 248 -11.39 -1.35 -3.43
C GLY A 248 -11.04 -2.23 -4.65
N GLN A 249 -12.04 -2.81 -5.31
CA GLN A 249 -11.84 -3.59 -6.53
C GLN A 249 -11.32 -2.71 -7.68
N ALA A 250 -11.94 -1.55 -7.88
CA ALA A 250 -11.54 -0.60 -8.91
C ALA A 250 -10.11 -0.11 -8.68
N PHE A 251 -9.75 0.23 -7.43
CA PHE A 251 -8.39 0.58 -7.05
C PHE A 251 -7.40 -0.55 -7.31
N GLN A 252 -7.68 -1.79 -6.88
CA GLN A 252 -6.76 -2.90 -7.06
C GLN A 252 -6.43 -3.16 -8.54
N ARG A 253 -7.45 -3.09 -9.41
CA ARG A 253 -7.27 -3.23 -10.86
C ARG A 253 -6.45 -2.09 -11.44
N ALA A 254 -6.82 -0.86 -11.11
CA ALA A 254 -6.15 0.34 -11.59
C ALA A 254 -4.69 0.43 -11.09
N ALA A 255 -4.44 0.09 -9.82
CA ALA A 255 -3.11 0.05 -9.22
C ALA A 255 -2.22 -1.01 -9.87
N ARG A 256 -2.75 -2.21 -10.16
CA ARG A 256 -1.98 -3.24 -10.90
C ARG A 256 -1.57 -2.75 -12.28
N ARG A 257 -2.49 -2.10 -13.01
CA ARG A 257 -2.18 -1.53 -14.33
C ARG A 257 -1.12 -0.43 -14.23
N GLY A 258 -1.26 0.47 -13.26
CA GLY A 258 -0.27 1.52 -13.00
C GLY A 258 1.10 0.96 -12.62
N LEU A 259 1.16 -0.10 -11.79
CA LEU A 259 2.39 -0.81 -11.45
C LEU A 259 3.05 -1.44 -12.67
N GLN A 260 2.28 -2.06 -13.57
CA GLN A 260 2.82 -2.59 -14.83
C GLN A 260 3.49 -1.48 -15.65
N ILE A 261 2.88 -0.29 -15.70
CA ILE A 261 3.45 0.86 -16.40
C ILE A 261 4.72 1.37 -15.70
N LEU A 262 4.72 1.45 -14.36
CA LEU A 262 5.89 1.87 -13.58
C LEU A 262 7.08 0.91 -13.77
N PHE A 263 6.85 -0.40 -13.67
CA PHE A 263 7.87 -1.40 -14.03
C PHE A 263 8.28 -1.27 -15.50
N GLY A 264 7.34 -0.87 -16.34
CA GLY A 264 7.52 -0.56 -17.75
C GLY A 264 8.59 0.51 -18.04
N ILE A 265 8.69 1.52 -17.20
CA ILE A 265 9.62 2.64 -17.40
C ILE A 265 10.93 2.47 -16.63
N THR A 266 11.06 1.49 -15.73
CA THR A 266 12.30 1.28 -14.97
C THR A 266 13.53 1.11 -15.87
N PRO A 267 13.52 0.29 -16.94
CA PRO A 267 14.68 0.18 -17.84
C PRO A 267 14.97 1.49 -18.59
N LEU A 268 13.95 2.30 -18.85
CA LEU A 268 14.09 3.62 -19.50
C LEU A 268 14.87 4.59 -18.61
N ILE A 269 14.56 4.61 -17.32
CA ILE A 269 15.23 5.44 -16.31
C ILE A 269 16.70 5.01 -16.15
N VAL A 270 16.95 3.69 -16.09
CA VAL A 270 18.32 3.15 -16.04
C VAL A 270 19.11 3.57 -17.27
N LEU A 271 18.51 3.46 -18.46
CA LEU A 271 19.15 3.86 -19.71
C LEU A 271 19.47 5.36 -19.72
N ALA A 272 18.58 6.19 -19.17
CA ALA A 272 18.79 7.62 -19.07
C ALA A 272 19.97 7.98 -18.15
N GLY A 273 20.07 7.37 -16.97
CA GLY A 273 21.19 7.59 -16.05
C GLY A 273 22.54 7.13 -16.64
N ILE A 274 22.53 6.06 -17.46
CA ILE A 274 23.71 5.65 -18.24
C ILE A 274 24.05 6.73 -19.26
N PHE A 275 23.09 7.22 -20.03
CA PHE A 275 23.36 8.27 -21.02
C PHE A 275 23.85 9.56 -20.36
N GLU A 276 23.31 9.93 -19.22
CA GLU A 276 23.75 11.10 -18.50
C GLU A 276 25.21 11.00 -18.03
N SER A 277 25.58 9.86 -17.46
CA SER A 277 26.90 9.69 -16.87
C SER A 277 28.00 9.51 -17.90
N PHE A 278 27.69 8.98 -19.09
CA PHE A 278 28.66 8.66 -20.13
C PHE A 278 28.65 9.65 -21.30
N LEU A 279 27.49 10.13 -21.77
CA LEU A 279 27.41 11.00 -22.95
C LEU A 279 27.43 12.51 -22.61
N THR A 280 26.81 12.94 -21.51
CA THR A 280 26.70 14.38 -21.16
C THR A 280 28.04 15.04 -20.85
N ARG A 281 29.09 14.26 -20.58
CA ARG A 281 30.45 14.76 -20.30
C ARG A 281 31.24 15.12 -21.55
N HIS A 282 30.84 14.59 -22.71
CA HIS A 282 31.50 14.81 -24.00
C HIS A 282 30.86 15.99 -24.74
N THR A 283 30.96 17.19 -24.16
CA THR A 283 30.44 18.43 -24.75
C THR A 283 31.09 18.78 -26.09
N ASP A 284 32.28 18.22 -26.39
CA ASP A 284 33.01 18.39 -27.65
C ASP A 284 32.42 17.57 -28.82
N THR A 285 31.37 16.78 -28.57
CA THR A 285 30.68 15.99 -29.61
C THR A 285 29.91 16.92 -30.56
N PRO A 286 30.04 16.76 -31.88
CA PRO A 286 29.35 17.63 -32.83
C PRO A 286 27.84 17.72 -32.60
N ASP A 287 27.28 18.93 -32.68
CA ASP A 287 25.87 19.23 -32.39
C ASP A 287 24.88 18.35 -33.14
N TRP A 288 25.17 18.04 -34.41
CA TRP A 288 24.30 17.20 -35.24
C TRP A 288 24.22 15.75 -34.72
N VAL A 289 25.29 15.23 -34.09
CA VAL A 289 25.30 13.90 -33.47
C VAL A 289 24.44 13.91 -32.20
N ARG A 290 24.64 14.93 -31.34
CA ARG A 290 23.83 15.14 -30.13
C ARG A 290 22.34 15.26 -30.48
N GLY A 291 22.02 16.08 -31.48
CA GLY A 291 20.66 16.27 -32.00
C GLY A 291 20.05 15.00 -32.60
N ALA A 292 20.79 14.25 -33.41
CA ALA A 292 20.32 12.99 -33.98
C ALA A 292 20.02 11.95 -32.89
N PHE A 293 20.84 11.90 -31.84
CA PHE A 293 20.61 11.02 -30.69
C PHE A 293 19.35 11.40 -29.92
N ILE A 294 19.14 12.69 -29.64
CA ILE A 294 17.91 13.21 -29.01
C ILE A 294 16.68 12.79 -29.83
N LEU A 295 16.72 12.98 -31.15
CA LEU A 295 15.63 12.59 -32.05
C LEU A 295 15.39 11.08 -32.05
N ALA A 296 16.45 10.26 -32.00
CA ALA A 296 16.33 8.80 -31.92
C ALA A 296 15.66 8.36 -30.61
N CYS A 297 16.07 8.94 -29.47
CA CYS A 297 15.44 8.70 -28.17
C CYS A 297 13.96 9.10 -28.17
N LEU A 298 13.64 10.28 -28.72
CA LEU A 298 12.27 10.78 -28.81
C LEU A 298 11.42 9.88 -29.72
N ALA A 299 11.94 9.50 -30.89
CA ALA A 299 11.27 8.59 -31.81
C ALA A 299 11.00 7.24 -31.17
N PHE A 300 11.95 6.69 -30.40
CA PHE A 300 11.76 5.46 -29.63
C PHE A 300 10.61 5.59 -28.62
N VAL A 301 10.59 6.66 -27.81
CA VAL A 301 9.53 6.87 -26.82
C VAL A 301 8.15 6.97 -27.50
N ILE A 302 8.02 7.78 -28.55
CA ILE A 302 6.76 7.95 -29.28
C ILE A 302 6.34 6.63 -29.93
N ALA A 303 7.26 5.93 -30.60
CA ALA A 303 6.96 4.68 -31.27
C ALA A 303 6.49 3.61 -30.28
N TYR A 304 7.18 3.46 -29.14
CA TYR A 304 6.92 2.37 -28.20
C TYR A 304 5.82 2.65 -27.17
N PHE A 305 5.74 3.85 -26.62
CA PHE A 305 4.78 4.18 -25.56
C PHE A 305 3.49 4.84 -26.07
N VAL A 306 3.46 5.32 -27.32
CA VAL A 306 2.29 5.97 -27.93
C VAL A 306 1.76 5.16 -29.11
N TRP A 307 2.55 4.99 -30.17
CA TRP A 307 2.07 4.38 -31.42
C TRP A 307 1.82 2.87 -31.29
N TYR A 308 2.78 2.11 -30.76
CA TYR A 308 2.69 0.65 -30.64
C TYR A 308 1.49 0.16 -29.80
N PRO A 309 1.15 0.78 -28.65
CA PRO A 309 -0.08 0.51 -27.91
C PRO A 309 -1.35 0.64 -28.74
N TYR A 310 -1.47 1.71 -29.53
CA TYR A 310 -2.60 1.94 -30.43
C TYR A 310 -2.66 0.89 -31.53
N TYR A 311 -1.54 0.62 -32.18
CA TYR A 311 -1.43 -0.39 -33.22
C TYR A 311 -1.85 -1.77 -32.68
N LYS A 312 -1.33 -2.18 -31.52
CA LYS A 312 -1.64 -3.49 -30.93
C LYS A 312 -3.09 -3.59 -30.50
N ALA A 313 -3.64 -2.56 -29.86
CA ALA A 313 -5.04 -2.55 -29.47
C ALA A 313 -5.99 -2.56 -30.68
N SER A 314 -5.61 -1.96 -31.81
CA SER A 314 -6.44 -2.00 -33.04
C SER A 314 -6.53 -3.38 -33.68
N ARG A 315 -5.55 -4.26 -33.43
CA ARG A 315 -5.53 -5.65 -33.92
C ARG A 315 -6.24 -6.64 -32.99
N LEU A 316 -6.47 -6.25 -31.74
CA LEU A 316 -7.14 -7.05 -30.73
C LEU A 316 -8.61 -6.61 -30.65
N GLY A 317 -9.55 -7.53 -30.80
CA GLY A 317 -10.98 -7.21 -30.68
C GLY A 317 -11.32 -6.67 -29.28
N SER A 318 -12.40 -5.90 -29.16
CA SER A 318 -12.85 -5.29 -27.89
C SER A 318 -13.01 -6.30 -26.74
N ALA A 319 -13.33 -7.57 -27.07
CA ALA A 319 -13.47 -8.66 -26.10
C ALA A 319 -12.14 -9.10 -25.47
N SER A 320 -11.02 -9.10 -26.21
CA SER A 320 -9.70 -9.49 -25.66
C SER A 320 -9.04 -8.40 -24.80
N LEU A 321 -9.61 -7.20 -24.77
CA LEU A 321 -9.18 -6.08 -23.93
C LEU A 321 -9.87 -6.08 -22.55
N ALA A 322 -10.86 -6.96 -22.34
CA ALA A 322 -11.53 -7.10 -21.06
C ALA A 322 -10.57 -7.75 -20.05
N GLU A 323 -10.18 -7.00 -19.02
CA GLU A 323 -9.42 -7.56 -17.91
C GLU A 323 -10.26 -8.65 -17.21
N PRO A 324 -9.68 -9.82 -16.88
CA PRO A 324 -10.41 -10.94 -16.29
C PRO A 324 -11.14 -10.53 -15.02
N GLU A 325 -12.37 -11.01 -14.87
CA GLU A 325 -13.22 -10.72 -13.73
C GLU A 325 -12.68 -11.44 -12.50
N PHE A 326 -12.21 -10.67 -11.50
CA PHE A 326 -11.78 -11.25 -10.23
C PHE A 326 -13.00 -11.52 -9.37
N ALA A 327 -13.35 -12.80 -9.21
CA ALA A 327 -14.26 -13.21 -8.15
C ALA A 327 -13.60 -12.87 -6.80
N VAL A 328 -14.06 -11.79 -6.16
CA VAL A 328 -13.62 -11.44 -4.81
C VAL A 328 -14.33 -12.40 -3.86
N HIS A 329 -13.72 -13.55 -3.61
CA HIS A 329 -14.07 -14.35 -2.46
C HIS A 329 -13.76 -13.53 -1.21
N LYS A 330 -14.79 -13.03 -0.54
CA LYS A 330 -14.61 -12.55 0.84
C LYS A 330 -14.09 -13.74 1.63
N PRO A 331 -12.89 -13.66 2.23
CA PRO A 331 -12.40 -14.74 3.07
C PRO A 331 -13.46 -15.06 4.14
N PRO A 332 -13.81 -16.33 4.33
CA PRO A 332 -14.78 -16.72 5.34
C PRO A 332 -14.31 -16.23 6.72
N LEU A 333 -15.25 -15.95 7.62
CA LEU A 333 -14.89 -15.56 8.98
C LEU A 333 -14.02 -16.65 9.60
N PRO A 334 -12.92 -16.29 10.28
CA PRO A 334 -12.08 -17.28 10.94
C PRO A 334 -12.92 -18.10 11.91
N GLU A 335 -12.89 -19.43 11.78
CA GLU A 335 -13.66 -20.31 12.65
C GLU A 335 -13.23 -20.12 14.10
N GLN A 336 -14.16 -19.76 14.99
CA GLN A 336 -13.84 -19.47 16.40
C GLN A 336 -13.28 -20.71 17.12
N ALA A 337 -13.50 -21.92 16.57
CA ALA A 337 -13.09 -23.23 17.09
C ALA A 337 -11.60 -23.54 16.99
N PHE A 338 -10.88 -22.82 16.13
CA PHE A 338 -9.52 -23.20 15.76
C PHE A 338 -8.50 -22.59 16.72
N ILE A 339 -7.71 -23.44 17.40
CA ILE A 339 -6.58 -23.00 18.22
C ILE A 339 -5.49 -22.45 17.30
N ARG A 340 -5.30 -21.12 17.31
CA ARG A 340 -4.32 -20.45 16.46
C ARG A 340 -2.97 -20.30 17.15
N ASN A 341 -1.91 -20.30 16.35
CA ASN A 341 -0.61 -19.78 16.73
C ASN A 341 -0.51 -18.30 16.28
N ALA A 342 0.56 -17.60 16.65
CA ALA A 342 0.74 -16.19 16.28
C ALA A 342 0.73 -15.96 14.75
N GLY A 343 1.29 -16.88 13.96
CA GLY A 343 1.29 -16.79 12.50
C GLY A 343 -0.09 -16.96 11.87
N HIS A 344 -0.90 -17.90 12.36
CA HIS A 344 -2.30 -18.07 11.94
C HIS A 344 -3.13 -16.83 12.29
N VAL A 345 -2.98 -16.29 13.51
CA VAL A 345 -3.66 -15.03 13.89
C VAL A 345 -3.23 -13.88 12.98
N PHE A 346 -1.94 -13.78 12.66
CA PHE A 346 -1.41 -12.75 11.76
C PHE A 346 -1.97 -12.89 10.33
N GLY A 347 -2.13 -14.11 9.82
CA GLY A 347 -2.77 -14.36 8.52
C GLY A 347 -4.26 -13.98 8.51
N ASP A 348 -4.99 -14.35 9.56
CA ASP A 348 -6.43 -14.06 9.72
C ASP A 348 -6.71 -12.57 10.00
N LEU A 349 -5.72 -11.85 10.52
CA LEU A 349 -5.80 -10.43 10.88
C LEU A 349 -6.24 -9.58 9.70
N PHE A 350 -5.58 -9.68 8.54
CA PHE A 350 -5.84 -8.77 7.42
C PHE A 350 -7.24 -8.94 6.83
N PRO A 351 -7.72 -10.17 6.53
CA PRO A 351 -9.13 -10.42 6.21
C PRO A 351 -10.13 -9.79 7.19
N PHE A 352 -9.86 -9.95 8.48
CA PHE A 352 -10.76 -9.50 9.53
C PHE A 352 -10.71 -7.98 9.70
N PHE A 353 -9.50 -7.40 9.66
CA PHE A 353 -9.25 -5.97 9.76
C PHE A 353 -9.81 -5.24 8.55
N GLN A 354 -9.74 -5.79 7.33
CA GLN A 354 -10.34 -5.20 6.12
C GLN A 354 -11.84 -4.95 6.27
N ARG A 355 -12.57 -5.84 6.96
CA ARG A 355 -14.01 -5.65 7.23
C ARG A 355 -14.27 -4.45 8.14
N SER A 356 -13.41 -4.26 9.12
CA SER A 356 -13.49 -3.21 10.16
C SER A 356 -12.75 -1.93 9.77
N PHE A 357 -12.00 -1.96 8.66
CA PHE A 357 -11.08 -0.91 8.25
C PHE A 357 -11.74 0.46 8.12
N PRO A 358 -12.93 0.63 7.49
CA PRO A 358 -13.55 1.94 7.37
C PRO A 358 -13.87 2.57 8.74
N THR A 359 -14.30 1.76 9.71
CA THR A 359 -14.61 2.25 11.05
C THR A 359 -13.36 2.63 11.83
N VAL A 360 -12.32 1.78 11.77
CA VAL A 360 -11.02 2.08 12.42
C VAL A 360 -10.40 3.32 11.79
N LEU A 361 -10.39 3.41 10.45
CA LEU A 361 -9.89 4.56 9.69
C LEU A 361 -10.60 5.86 10.09
N GLY A 362 -11.94 5.86 10.14
CA GLY A 362 -12.73 7.03 10.50
C GLY A 362 -12.46 7.50 11.94
N LEU A 363 -12.27 6.57 12.88
CA LEU A 363 -11.94 6.90 14.26
C LEU A 363 -10.49 7.39 14.41
N SER A 364 -9.54 6.78 13.70
CA SER A 364 -8.16 7.27 13.65
C SER A 364 -8.08 8.69 13.09
N LEU A 365 -8.87 9.02 12.06
CA LEU A 365 -8.98 10.38 11.52
C LEU A 365 -9.59 11.36 12.54
N LEU A 366 -10.66 10.94 13.23
CA LEU A 366 -11.28 11.76 14.27
C LEU A 366 -10.28 12.09 15.38
N VAL A 367 -9.55 11.09 15.86
CA VAL A 367 -8.53 11.28 16.89
C VAL A 367 -7.39 12.17 16.39
N ALA A 368 -6.92 11.97 15.16
CA ALA A 368 -5.91 12.85 14.58
C ALA A 368 -6.34 14.32 14.57
N VAL A 369 -7.58 14.62 14.16
CA VAL A 369 -8.13 15.98 14.18
C VAL A 369 -8.22 16.53 15.61
N LEU A 370 -8.61 15.68 16.59
CA LEU A 370 -8.63 16.08 18.00
C LEU A 370 -7.25 16.47 18.53
N TYR A 371 -6.18 15.83 18.05
CA TYR A 371 -4.79 16.16 18.41
C TYR A 371 -4.23 17.35 17.63
N CYS A 372 -4.73 17.64 16.42
CA CYS A 372 -4.32 18.83 15.66
C CYS A 372 -4.65 20.13 16.40
N PHE A 373 -5.79 20.19 17.11
CA PHE A 373 -6.23 21.39 17.83
C PHE A 373 -5.23 21.83 18.92
N PRO A 374 -4.87 21.00 19.91
CA PRO A 374 -3.91 21.41 20.93
C PRO A 374 -2.51 21.67 20.38
N VAL A 375 -2.08 20.95 19.34
CA VAL A 375 -0.79 21.23 18.69
C VAL A 375 -0.81 22.58 18.00
N PHE A 376 -1.92 22.96 17.36
CA PHE A 376 -2.06 24.27 16.75
C PHE A 376 -2.00 25.41 17.78
N PHE A 377 -2.67 25.28 18.93
CA PHE A 377 -2.74 26.33 19.94
C PHE A 377 -1.53 26.39 20.87
N PHE A 378 -0.95 25.24 21.22
CA PHE A 378 0.08 25.13 22.26
C PHE A 378 1.44 24.63 21.74
N GLY A 379 1.51 24.13 20.50
CA GLY A 379 2.71 23.52 19.93
C GLY A 379 3.65 24.45 19.18
N ARG A 380 3.49 25.78 19.27
CA ARG A 380 4.28 26.77 18.50
C ARG A 380 5.79 26.73 18.77
N SER A 381 6.22 26.18 19.90
CA SER A 381 7.63 26.05 20.28
C SER A 381 8.21 24.66 20.01
N VAL A 382 7.43 23.74 19.42
CA VAL A 382 7.87 22.37 19.19
C VAL A 382 8.33 22.23 17.73
N PRO A 383 9.60 21.87 17.49
CA PRO A 383 10.09 21.69 16.13
C PRO A 383 9.33 20.53 15.46
N PRO A 384 8.96 20.63 14.17
CA PRO A 384 8.17 19.60 13.48
C PRO A 384 8.79 18.20 13.56
N ALA A 385 10.12 18.12 13.54
CA ALA A 385 10.87 16.88 13.67
C ALA A 385 10.68 16.15 15.02
N ALA A 386 10.23 16.84 16.08
CA ALA A 386 9.93 16.20 17.36
C ALA A 386 8.65 15.36 17.33
N PHE A 387 7.71 15.68 16.43
CA PHE A 387 6.50 14.89 16.23
C PHE A 387 6.73 13.66 15.34
N PHE A 388 7.86 13.63 14.63
CA PHE A 388 8.08 12.64 13.60
C PHE A 388 9.57 12.47 13.25
N ARG A 389 10.22 11.48 13.88
CA ARG A 389 11.56 11.00 13.52
C ARG A 389 11.72 9.52 13.90
N ILE A 390 11.89 8.64 12.92
CA ILE A 390 12.06 7.20 13.15
C ILE A 390 13.37 6.75 12.51
N ASP A 391 14.45 6.76 13.30
CA ASP A 391 15.73 6.24 12.85
C ASP A 391 15.57 4.74 12.48
N PHE A 392 16.19 4.32 11.37
CA PHE A 392 16.03 2.98 10.79
C PHE A 392 16.77 1.93 11.63
N SER A 393 16.21 1.55 12.77
CA SER A 393 16.62 0.36 13.53
C SER A 393 15.44 -0.29 14.24
N LEU A 394 15.50 -1.61 14.39
CA LEU A 394 14.43 -2.42 14.98
C LEU A 394 14.07 -1.97 16.40
N PHE A 395 15.07 -1.55 17.19
CA PHE A 395 14.89 -1.02 18.54
C PHE A 395 14.58 0.48 18.58
N ALA A 396 15.05 1.28 17.62
CA ALA A 396 14.70 2.70 17.54
C ALA A 396 13.20 2.92 17.32
N SER A 397 12.52 2.01 16.61
CA SER A 397 11.05 2.07 16.47
C SER A 397 10.30 1.94 17.81
N LEU A 398 10.86 1.21 18.77
CA LEU A 398 10.30 1.06 20.13
C LEU A 398 10.56 2.31 20.98
N GLU A 399 11.75 2.90 20.85
CA GLU A 399 12.07 4.18 21.50
C GLU A 399 11.28 5.35 20.89
N ALA A 400 11.01 5.30 19.59
CA ALA A 400 10.18 6.28 18.89
C ALA A 400 8.74 6.30 19.44
N LEU A 401 8.22 5.20 20.01
CA LEU A 401 6.92 5.20 20.70
C LEU A 401 6.90 6.17 21.89
N GLY A 402 8.04 6.44 22.51
CA GLY A 402 8.17 7.46 23.54
C GLY A 402 7.90 8.88 23.01
N GLN A 403 8.32 9.19 21.78
CA GLN A 403 8.20 10.54 21.19
C GLN A 403 6.76 11.06 21.21
N PHE A 404 5.78 10.19 20.99
CA PHE A 404 4.33 10.49 21.07
C PHE A 404 3.88 10.97 22.47
N TYR A 405 4.67 10.70 23.50
CA TYR A 405 4.41 10.97 24.91
C TYR A 405 5.42 11.98 25.52
N HIS A 406 6.39 12.47 24.75
CA HIS A 406 7.51 13.30 25.25
C HIS A 406 7.33 14.82 25.11
N HIS A 407 6.17 15.32 24.67
CA HIS A 407 5.90 16.75 24.48
C HIS A 407 5.68 17.54 25.80
N ARG A 408 6.51 17.30 26.83
CA ARG A 408 6.33 17.87 28.18
C ARG A 408 6.40 19.40 28.21
N ASP A 409 7.23 20.00 27.36
CA ASP A 409 7.51 21.43 27.42
C ASP A 409 6.41 22.29 26.76
N ALA A 410 5.58 21.69 25.90
CA ALA A 410 4.52 22.38 25.17
C ALA A 410 3.11 21.86 25.49
N ILE A 411 2.92 20.54 25.52
CA ILE A 411 1.60 19.91 25.69
C ILE A 411 1.69 18.68 26.63
N PRO A 412 2.06 18.87 27.90
CA PRO A 412 2.32 17.77 28.84
C PRO A 412 1.09 16.89 29.12
N TRP A 413 -0.11 17.42 28.88
CA TRP A 413 -1.38 16.74 29.11
C TRP A 413 -1.88 15.96 27.88
N ALA A 414 -1.39 16.24 26.67
CA ALA A 414 -1.85 15.58 25.43
C ALA A 414 -1.71 14.04 25.47
N PRO A 415 -0.64 13.45 26.03
CA PRO A 415 -0.52 12.00 26.08
C PRO A 415 -1.61 11.35 26.96
N TRP A 416 -2.13 12.07 27.95
CA TRP A 416 -3.18 11.58 28.84
C TRP A 416 -4.57 11.56 28.19
N LEU A 417 -4.79 12.30 27.10
CA LEU A 417 -5.99 12.13 26.26
C LEU A 417 -6.10 10.71 25.69
N ASN A 418 -4.98 10.00 25.52
CA ASN A 418 -5.01 8.61 25.05
C ASN A 418 -5.76 7.69 26.03
N VAL A 419 -5.78 7.98 27.34
CA VAL A 419 -6.41 7.13 28.35
C VAL A 419 -7.92 6.93 28.09
N PRO A 420 -8.75 7.99 28.03
CA PRO A 420 -10.16 7.83 27.72
C PRO A 420 -10.40 7.31 26.30
N ILE A 421 -9.56 7.67 25.32
CA ILE A 421 -9.73 7.21 23.94
C ILE A 421 -9.52 5.69 23.83
N LEU A 422 -8.45 5.16 24.43
CA LEU A 422 -8.16 3.72 24.46
C LEU A 422 -9.21 2.93 25.27
N ALA A 423 -9.69 3.50 26.39
CA ALA A 423 -10.77 2.91 27.17
C ALA A 423 -12.09 2.86 26.37
N LEU A 424 -12.42 3.90 25.61
CA LEU A 424 -13.60 3.91 24.73
C LEU A 424 -13.44 2.93 23.57
N PHE A 425 -12.26 2.91 22.95
CA PHE A 425 -11.94 2.00 21.86
C PHE A 425 -12.13 0.54 22.30
N SER A 426 -11.56 0.16 23.43
CA SER A 426 -11.65 -1.21 23.96
C SER A 426 -13.08 -1.59 24.36
N THR A 427 -13.88 -0.69 24.92
CA THR A 427 -15.18 -1.06 25.51
C THR A 427 -16.38 -0.88 24.59
N TRP A 428 -16.28 0.01 23.62
CA TRP A 428 -17.37 0.29 22.68
C TRP A 428 -17.06 -0.25 21.29
N LEU A 429 -15.92 0.12 20.71
CA LEU A 429 -15.63 -0.25 19.32
C LEU A 429 -15.26 -1.73 19.20
N PHE A 430 -14.32 -2.18 20.03
CA PHE A 430 -13.68 -3.47 19.87
C PHE A 430 -14.65 -4.68 19.93
N PRO A 431 -15.65 -4.76 20.84
CA PRO A 431 -16.64 -5.84 20.81
C PRO A 431 -17.43 -5.90 19.51
N ARG A 432 -17.74 -4.74 18.91
CA ARG A 432 -18.43 -4.66 17.61
C ARG A 432 -17.53 -5.14 16.48
N LEU A 433 -16.24 -4.82 16.52
CA LEU A 433 -15.26 -5.35 15.56
C LEU A 433 -15.22 -6.87 15.64
N MET A 434 -15.29 -7.44 16.85
CA MET A 434 -15.35 -8.88 17.10
C MET A 434 -16.72 -9.51 16.78
N GLY A 435 -17.68 -8.74 16.25
CA GLY A 435 -19.00 -9.23 15.86
C GLY A 435 -19.95 -9.49 17.02
N LYS A 436 -19.66 -9.03 18.23
CA LYS A 436 -20.60 -9.09 19.36
C LYS A 436 -21.70 -8.04 19.20
N GLN A 437 -22.90 -8.39 19.66
CA GLN A 437 -24.02 -7.44 19.74
C GLN A 437 -23.68 -6.30 20.73
N PRO A 438 -24.18 -5.08 20.46
CA PRO A 438 -23.94 -3.95 21.34
C PRO A 438 -24.52 -4.22 22.73
N ALA A 439 -23.68 -4.12 23.76
CA ALA A 439 -24.11 -4.22 25.14
C ALA A 439 -24.95 -2.98 25.56
N PRO A 440 -25.81 -3.09 26.59
CA PRO A 440 -26.49 -1.94 27.18
C PRO A 440 -25.52 -0.84 27.61
N TRP A 441 -25.91 0.42 27.47
CA TRP A 441 -25.07 1.58 27.81
C TRP A 441 -24.55 1.57 29.26
N THR A 442 -25.34 1.02 30.19
CA THR A 442 -24.94 0.83 31.60
C THR A 442 -23.73 -0.10 31.73
N THR A 443 -23.75 -1.23 31.01
CA THR A 443 -22.63 -2.17 30.95
C THR A 443 -21.40 -1.54 30.31
N VAL A 444 -21.59 -0.82 29.20
CA VAL A 444 -20.49 -0.10 28.52
C VAL A 444 -19.82 0.90 29.45
N LEU A 445 -20.60 1.67 30.23
CA LEU A 445 -20.06 2.66 31.16
C LEU A 445 -19.25 2.02 32.29
N VAL A 446 -19.72 0.89 32.83
CA VAL A 446 -18.98 0.13 33.86
C VAL A 446 -17.66 -0.40 33.29
N GLN A 447 -17.68 -1.00 32.10
CA GLN A 447 -16.45 -1.49 31.48
C GLN A 447 -15.50 -0.35 31.11
N PHE A 448 -16.02 0.77 30.63
CA PHE A 448 -15.22 1.98 30.34
C PHE A 448 -14.44 2.43 31.58
N ARG A 449 -15.11 2.54 32.73
CA ARG A 449 -14.45 2.91 34.00
C ARG A 449 -13.37 1.91 34.41
N LYS A 450 -13.59 0.60 34.20
CA LYS A 450 -12.58 -0.43 34.46
C LYS A 450 -11.40 -0.33 33.49
N ALA A 451 -11.66 -0.04 32.21
CA ALA A 451 -10.65 0.05 31.16
C ALA A 451 -9.75 1.29 31.26
N LEU A 452 -10.18 2.34 31.99
CA LEU A 452 -9.32 3.48 32.30
C LEU A 452 -8.03 3.07 33.05
N ALA A 453 -8.09 2.05 33.91
CA ALA A 453 -6.93 1.60 34.68
C ALA A 453 -5.81 1.00 33.81
N PRO A 454 -6.05 -0.03 32.97
CA PRO A 454 -5.01 -0.54 32.08
C PRO A 454 -4.57 0.51 31.05
N ALA A 455 -5.47 1.36 30.56
CA ALA A 455 -5.12 2.44 29.63
C ALA A 455 -4.20 3.49 30.29
N ALA A 456 -4.50 3.92 31.51
CA ALA A 456 -3.66 4.86 32.27
C ALA A 456 -2.29 4.27 32.61
N PHE A 457 -2.23 2.98 32.95
CA PHE A 457 -0.97 2.30 33.21
C PHE A 457 -0.10 2.22 31.94
N MET A 458 -0.71 1.89 30.79
CA MET A 458 -0.04 1.85 29.49
C MET A 458 0.53 3.22 29.11
N VAL A 459 -0.27 4.28 29.23
CA VAL A 459 0.16 5.66 28.96
C VAL A 459 1.22 6.12 29.96
N GLY A 460 1.08 5.76 31.23
CA GLY A 460 2.01 6.13 32.31
C GLY A 460 3.41 5.55 32.11
N ILE A 461 3.53 4.28 31.68
CA ILE A 461 4.83 3.67 31.36
C ILE A 461 5.53 4.43 30.24
N LEU A 462 4.81 4.74 29.16
CA LEU A 462 5.34 5.51 28.03
C LEU A 462 5.75 6.93 28.43
N TYR A 463 4.99 7.54 29.35
CA TYR A 463 5.25 8.88 29.85
C TYR A 463 6.45 8.97 30.83
N ALA A 464 6.84 7.87 31.47
CA ALA A 464 7.82 7.85 32.56
C ALA A 464 9.29 8.05 32.12
N GLN A 465 9.62 7.89 30.84
CA GLN A 465 10.95 8.17 30.26
C GLN A 465 12.14 7.44 30.91
N SER A 466 11.99 6.17 31.26
CA SER A 466 13.13 5.35 31.72
C SER A 466 13.87 4.74 30.51
N PRO A 467 15.20 4.60 30.53
CA PRO A 467 15.93 3.78 29.56
C PRO A 467 15.40 2.33 29.49
N TYR A 468 14.80 1.86 30.59
CA TYR A 468 14.18 0.55 30.68
C TYR A 468 12.69 0.56 30.31
N ALA A 469 12.08 1.72 30.07
CA ALA A 469 10.64 1.83 29.76
C ALA A 469 10.29 1.05 28.49
N SER A 470 11.14 1.07 27.46
CA SER A 470 10.98 0.30 26.23
C SER A 470 11.02 -1.22 26.48
N PHE A 471 11.83 -1.69 27.43
CA PHE A 471 11.89 -3.10 27.80
C PHE A 471 10.68 -3.52 28.66
N VAL A 472 10.34 -2.69 29.66
CA VAL A 472 9.18 -2.89 30.53
C VAL A 472 7.90 -2.90 29.69
N ILE A 473 7.76 -1.97 28.74
CA ILE A 473 6.56 -1.95 27.91
C ILE A 473 6.51 -3.18 27.02
N LEU A 474 7.60 -3.59 26.36
CA LEU A 474 7.57 -4.79 25.51
C LEU A 474 7.11 -6.05 26.28
N LEU A 475 7.47 -6.16 27.56
CA LEU A 475 7.09 -7.29 28.42
C LEU A 475 5.64 -7.21 28.93
N PHE A 476 5.18 -6.03 29.36
CA PHE A 476 3.87 -5.84 30.01
C PHE A 476 2.75 -5.44 29.04
N PHE A 477 3.06 -4.83 27.90
CA PHE A 477 2.10 -4.44 26.87
C PHE A 477 1.20 -5.58 26.37
N PRO A 478 1.68 -6.83 26.12
CA PRO A 478 0.77 -7.90 25.72
C PRO A 478 -0.25 -8.24 26.82
N LEU A 479 0.13 -8.10 28.10
CA LEU A 479 -0.79 -8.27 29.22
C LEU A 479 -1.82 -7.14 29.29
N LEU A 480 -1.42 -5.89 29.03
CA LEU A 480 -2.32 -4.74 29.01
C LEU A 480 -3.33 -4.80 27.85
N LEU A 481 -2.89 -5.20 26.66
CA LEU A 481 -3.76 -5.42 25.51
C LEU A 481 -4.76 -6.55 25.76
N LEU A 482 -4.29 -7.66 26.33
CA LEU A 482 -5.17 -8.76 26.71
C LEU A 482 -6.13 -8.35 27.84
N TRP A 483 -5.69 -7.52 28.78
CA TRP A 483 -6.55 -6.98 29.84
C TRP A 483 -7.68 -6.14 29.28
N MET A 484 -7.38 -5.22 28.37
CA MET A 484 -8.43 -4.46 27.66
C MET A 484 -9.36 -5.38 26.86
N THR A 485 -8.83 -6.44 26.24
CA THR A 485 -9.61 -7.43 25.49
C THR A 485 -10.57 -8.21 26.39
N VAL A 486 -10.12 -8.66 27.56
CA VAL A 486 -10.94 -9.38 28.55
C VAL A 486 -12.07 -8.48 29.07
N LEU A 487 -11.77 -7.24 29.46
CA LEU A 487 -12.80 -6.29 29.92
C LEU A 487 -13.86 -6.02 28.84
N ALA A 488 -13.44 -6.01 27.58
CA ALA A 488 -14.33 -5.79 26.45
C ALA A 488 -15.22 -7.00 26.12
N LEU A 489 -14.67 -8.22 26.19
CA LEU A 489 -15.34 -9.43 25.74
C LEU A 489 -16.00 -10.24 26.85
N GLU A 490 -15.61 -10.04 28.11
CA GLU A 490 -16.18 -10.70 29.30
C GLU A 490 -16.71 -9.67 30.32
N PRO A 491 -17.90 -9.07 30.09
CA PRO A 491 -18.44 -8.04 30.97
C PRO A 491 -18.67 -8.52 32.42
N GLU A 492 -18.85 -9.84 32.60
CA GLU A 492 -19.10 -10.50 33.89
C GLU A 492 -17.81 -10.69 34.72
N ALA A 493 -16.64 -10.37 34.18
CA ALA A 493 -15.38 -10.51 34.90
C ALA A 493 -15.40 -9.71 36.23
N ARG A 494 -15.11 -10.42 37.33
CA ARG A 494 -15.10 -9.85 38.68
C ARG A 494 -14.03 -8.76 38.84
N GLY A 495 -14.38 -7.69 39.53
CA GLY A 495 -13.47 -6.57 39.79
C GLY A 495 -12.90 -5.98 38.50
N LEU A 496 -11.58 -5.86 38.44
CA LEU A 496 -10.84 -5.41 37.26
C LEU A 496 -10.48 -6.53 36.27
N GLY A 497 -10.84 -7.80 36.51
CA GLY A 497 -10.53 -8.89 35.58
C GLY A 497 -9.07 -9.36 35.56
N ILE A 498 -8.19 -8.84 36.42
CA ILE A 498 -6.76 -9.23 36.49
C ILE A 498 -6.56 -10.75 36.65
N PRO A 499 -7.27 -11.45 37.57
CA PRO A 499 -7.10 -12.90 37.72
C PRO A 499 -7.40 -13.66 36.43
N ARG A 500 -8.40 -13.19 35.66
CA ARG A 500 -8.79 -13.77 34.38
C ARG A 500 -7.71 -13.58 33.32
N VAL A 501 -7.11 -12.40 33.27
CA VAL A 501 -6.00 -12.10 32.36
C VAL A 501 -4.81 -12.98 32.67
N LEU A 502 -4.41 -13.11 33.94
CA LEU A 502 -3.28 -13.95 34.35
C LEU A 502 -3.53 -15.43 34.03
N PHE A 503 -4.76 -15.91 34.26
CA PHE A 503 -5.17 -17.28 33.92
C PHE A 503 -5.01 -17.60 32.43
N LEU A 504 -5.37 -16.67 31.54
CA LEU A 504 -5.22 -16.85 30.09
C LEU A 504 -3.77 -16.64 29.62
N ALA A 505 -3.08 -15.64 30.18
CA ALA A 505 -1.79 -15.17 29.71
C ALA A 505 -0.61 -16.04 30.15
N LEU A 506 -0.51 -16.41 31.43
CA LEU A 506 0.70 -17.02 31.99
C LEU A 506 1.07 -18.34 31.28
N PRO A 507 0.15 -19.28 31.02
CA PRO A 507 0.47 -20.52 30.31
C PRO A 507 0.80 -20.30 28.82
N ASN A 508 0.37 -19.17 28.26
CA ASN A 508 0.41 -18.88 26.83
C ASN A 508 1.25 -17.64 26.49
N PHE A 509 2.14 -17.22 27.40
CA PHE A 509 2.85 -15.94 27.30
C PHE A 509 3.64 -15.83 25.98
N SER A 510 4.27 -16.92 25.56
CA SER A 510 5.02 -16.99 24.30
C SER A 510 4.15 -16.68 23.07
N ARG A 511 2.88 -17.09 23.06
CA ARG A 511 1.96 -16.87 21.92
C ARG A 511 1.54 -15.41 21.82
N ILE A 512 1.18 -14.80 22.95
CA ILE A 512 0.77 -13.39 22.99
C ILE A 512 1.97 -12.46 22.73
N PHE A 513 3.16 -12.83 23.21
CA PHE A 513 4.39 -12.09 22.96
C PHE A 513 4.82 -12.19 21.48
N ALA A 514 4.81 -13.40 20.91
CA ALA A 514 5.14 -13.59 19.49
C ALA A 514 4.18 -12.82 18.57
N LEU A 515 2.88 -12.79 18.90
CA LEU A 515 1.90 -12.00 18.16
C LEU A 515 2.21 -10.51 18.26
N LEU A 516 2.50 -10.00 19.46
CA LEU A 516 2.87 -8.59 19.64
C LEU A 516 4.08 -8.24 18.77
N LEU A 517 5.13 -9.05 18.78
CA LEU A 517 6.35 -8.81 18.01
C LEU A 517 6.04 -8.74 16.50
N LEU A 518 5.28 -9.69 15.95
CA LEU A 518 4.87 -9.67 14.53
C LEU A 518 4.07 -8.40 14.16
N LEU A 519 3.14 -8.01 15.03
CA LEU A 519 2.29 -6.83 14.80
C LEU A 519 3.08 -5.53 14.97
N MET A 520 4.02 -5.46 15.91
CA MET A 520 4.90 -4.30 16.09
C MET A 520 5.87 -4.14 14.93
N LEU A 521 6.46 -5.22 14.41
CA LEU A 521 7.27 -5.16 13.19
C LEU A 521 6.48 -4.60 12.02
N THR A 522 5.24 -5.07 11.84
CA THR A 522 4.36 -4.59 10.78
C THR A 522 3.97 -3.12 10.98
N GLY A 523 3.64 -2.72 12.21
CA GLY A 523 3.34 -1.32 12.55
C GLY A 523 4.54 -0.39 12.37
N GLY A 524 5.75 -0.84 12.73
CA GLY A 524 6.99 -0.11 12.53
C GLY A 524 7.28 0.14 11.05
N LEU A 525 6.99 -0.84 10.18
CA LEU A 525 7.07 -0.66 8.72
C LEU A 525 6.07 0.37 8.19
N PHE A 526 4.84 0.41 8.72
CA PHE A 526 3.87 1.44 8.34
C PHE A 526 4.30 2.84 8.78
N PHE A 527 4.89 2.95 9.97
CA PHE A 527 5.42 4.20 10.48
C PHE A 527 6.66 4.67 9.71
N SER A 528 7.55 3.75 9.32
CA SER A 528 8.74 4.11 8.54
C SER A 528 8.38 4.65 7.16
N LEU A 529 7.27 4.21 6.55
CA LEU A 529 6.78 4.79 5.29
C LEU A 529 6.53 6.30 5.42
N LEU A 530 6.15 6.81 6.59
CA LEU A 530 5.98 8.26 6.78
C LEU A 530 7.34 9.00 6.81
N ASP A 531 8.41 8.33 7.26
CA ASP A 531 9.76 8.88 7.47
C ASP A 531 10.69 8.77 6.28
N THR A 532 10.30 8.02 5.26
CA THR A 532 11.04 7.92 3.97
C THR A 532 11.08 9.22 3.15
N GLY A 533 10.75 10.38 3.72
CA GLY A 533 10.68 11.66 3.03
C GLY A 533 9.33 11.96 2.40
N LEU A 534 8.34 11.06 2.49
CA LEU A 534 6.99 11.27 1.95
C LEU A 534 6.26 12.43 2.64
N ALA A 535 6.26 12.46 3.97
CA ALA A 535 5.61 13.53 4.73
C ALA A 535 6.29 14.89 4.48
N TRP A 536 7.63 14.91 4.48
CA TRP A 536 8.40 16.11 4.16
C TRP A 536 8.22 16.58 2.73
N THR A 537 8.10 15.67 1.76
CA THR A 537 7.76 16.00 0.37
C THR A 537 6.39 16.67 0.30
N TYR A 538 5.39 16.19 1.05
CA TYR A 538 4.07 16.82 1.12
C TYR A 538 4.13 18.23 1.73
N LEU A 539 4.89 18.41 2.80
CA LEU A 539 5.10 19.72 3.41
C LEU A 539 5.79 20.69 2.43
N ASN A 540 6.82 20.22 1.73
CA ASN A 540 7.51 21.00 0.69
C ASN A 540 6.57 21.36 -0.47
N LEU A 541 5.72 20.44 -0.92
CA LEU A 541 4.72 20.74 -1.95
C LEU A 541 3.74 21.84 -1.49
N ILE A 542 3.34 21.83 -0.21
CA ILE A 542 2.46 22.86 0.33
C ILE A 542 3.18 24.20 0.45
N SER A 543 4.43 24.24 0.91
CA SER A 543 5.19 25.50 0.99
C SER A 543 5.39 26.15 -0.37
N TRP A 544 5.40 25.36 -1.44
CA TRP A 544 5.46 25.88 -2.81
C TRP A 544 4.16 26.52 -3.29
N VAL A 545 3.01 26.02 -2.84
CA VAL A 545 1.68 26.53 -3.24
C VAL A 545 1.21 27.65 -2.33
N VAL A 546 1.51 27.55 -1.03
CA VAL A 546 1.03 28.47 0.01
C VAL A 546 2.21 29.27 0.53
N ARG A 547 2.18 30.59 0.33
CA ARG A 547 3.16 31.52 0.90
C ARG A 547 2.94 31.67 2.41
N LEU A 548 3.55 30.78 3.17
CA LEU A 548 3.65 30.88 4.63
C LEU A 548 4.99 31.49 5.00
N ASN A 549 5.02 32.37 6.01
CA ASN A 549 6.30 32.79 6.61
C ASN A 549 6.93 31.60 7.38
N SER A 550 8.20 31.73 7.77
CA SER A 550 8.94 30.62 8.39
C SER A 550 8.25 30.07 9.64
N GLU A 551 7.71 30.95 10.50
CA GLU A 551 6.99 30.56 11.72
C GLU A 551 5.67 29.83 11.41
N GLN A 552 4.89 30.34 10.45
CA GLN A 552 3.64 29.72 10.01
C GLN A 552 3.88 28.37 9.35
N MET A 553 4.97 28.23 8.58
CA MET A 553 5.34 26.97 7.94
C MET A 553 5.77 25.94 8.97
N GLU A 554 6.52 26.36 9.99
CA GLU A 554 6.91 25.49 11.10
C GLU A 554 5.68 25.03 11.90
N GLN A 555 4.79 25.94 12.26
CA GLN A 555 3.54 25.61 12.97
C GLN A 555 2.65 24.70 12.12
N PHE A 556 2.50 24.98 10.82
CA PHE A 556 1.73 24.15 9.90
C PHE A 556 2.30 22.72 9.82
N SER A 557 3.62 22.62 9.67
CA SER A 557 4.32 21.34 9.60
C SER A 557 4.15 20.54 10.89
N ALA A 558 4.28 21.19 12.05
CA ALA A 558 4.06 20.56 13.35
C ALA A 558 2.63 19.99 13.49
N VAL A 559 1.61 20.76 13.08
CA VAL A 559 0.21 20.31 13.15
C VAL A 559 -0.06 19.13 12.21
N VAL A 560 0.41 19.21 10.96
CA VAL A 560 0.22 18.14 9.97
C VAL A 560 0.94 16.87 10.41
N LEU A 561 2.22 16.98 10.82
CA LEU A 561 2.98 15.82 11.29
C LEU A 561 2.36 15.22 12.53
N ALA A 562 1.95 16.02 13.53
CA ALA A 562 1.23 15.51 14.69
C ALA A 562 -0.06 14.76 14.28
N GLY A 563 -0.85 15.33 13.38
CA GLY A 563 -2.06 14.69 12.86
C GLY A 563 -1.76 13.34 12.20
N LEU A 564 -0.76 13.27 11.33
CA LEU A 564 -0.34 12.02 10.69
C LEU A 564 0.15 11.00 11.72
N THR A 565 1.02 11.44 12.64
CA THR A 565 1.59 10.64 13.72
C THR A 565 0.48 9.97 14.56
N TYR A 566 -0.49 10.74 15.07
CA TYR A 566 -1.60 10.18 15.83
C TYR A 566 -2.56 9.35 14.97
N PHE A 567 -2.80 9.74 13.72
CA PHE A 567 -3.61 8.95 12.78
C PHE A 567 -3.06 7.52 12.62
N PHE A 568 -1.76 7.38 12.32
CA PHE A 568 -1.13 6.08 12.15
C PHE A 568 -0.99 5.31 13.45
N GLN A 569 -0.72 5.98 14.57
CA GLN A 569 -0.67 5.35 15.88
C GLN A 569 -1.98 4.62 16.20
N TYR A 570 -3.12 5.29 16.01
CA TYR A 570 -4.44 4.70 16.28
C TYR A 570 -4.86 3.67 15.23
N LEU A 571 -4.45 3.84 13.98
CA LEU A 571 -4.67 2.84 12.94
C LEU A 571 -3.95 1.52 13.28
N ILE A 572 -2.68 1.61 13.69
CA ILE A 572 -1.86 0.47 14.11
C ILE A 572 -2.40 -0.12 15.42
N PHE A 573 -2.79 0.71 16.38
CA PHE A 573 -3.43 0.22 17.61
C PHE A 573 -4.70 -0.58 17.30
N GLY A 574 -5.53 -0.13 16.37
CA GLY A 574 -6.72 -0.87 15.96
C GLY A 574 -6.40 -2.22 15.32
N MET A 575 -5.33 -2.29 14.52
CA MET A 575 -4.81 -3.55 13.98
C MET A 575 -4.31 -4.46 15.11
N ILE A 576 -3.52 -3.93 16.06
CA ILE A 576 -2.99 -4.69 17.20
C ILE A 576 -4.13 -5.25 18.07
N ALA A 577 -5.09 -4.40 18.43
CA ALA A 577 -6.25 -4.78 19.23
C ALA A 577 -7.01 -5.92 18.54
N THR A 578 -7.26 -5.81 17.23
CA THR A 578 -7.93 -6.85 16.44
C THR A 578 -7.19 -8.19 16.50
N GLY A 579 -5.86 -8.18 16.37
CA GLY A 579 -5.03 -9.38 16.53
C GLY A 579 -5.16 -10.02 17.91
N PHE A 580 -5.14 -9.20 18.97
CA PHE A 580 -5.33 -9.68 20.34
C PHE A 580 -6.74 -10.21 20.60
N GLY A 581 -7.77 -9.67 19.94
CA GLY A 581 -9.13 -10.22 19.96
C GLY A 581 -9.24 -11.61 19.35
N LEU A 582 -8.59 -11.83 18.21
CA LEU A 582 -8.53 -13.15 17.58
C LEU A 582 -7.73 -14.14 18.44
N MET A 583 -6.62 -13.68 19.04
CA MET A 583 -5.82 -14.50 19.95
C MET A 583 -6.60 -14.86 21.22
N TYR A 584 -7.40 -13.95 21.77
CA TYR A 584 -8.21 -14.20 22.97
C TYR A 584 -9.12 -15.44 22.82
N TYR A 585 -9.78 -15.62 21.67
CA TYR A 585 -10.60 -16.82 21.45
C TYR A 585 -9.77 -18.11 21.47
N SER A 586 -8.55 -18.07 20.95
CA SER A 586 -7.64 -19.22 21.02
C SER A 586 -7.20 -19.50 22.47
N LEU A 587 -6.92 -18.46 23.26
CA LEU A 587 -6.55 -18.60 24.67
C LEU A 587 -7.68 -19.21 25.50
N VAL A 588 -8.92 -18.73 25.30
CA VAL A 588 -10.10 -19.28 25.98
C VAL A 588 -10.31 -20.75 25.60
N GLU A 589 -10.20 -21.09 24.32
CA GLU A 589 -10.38 -22.48 23.88
C GLU A 589 -9.29 -23.41 24.43
N ILE A 590 -8.03 -22.96 24.50
CA ILE A 590 -6.93 -23.73 25.13
C ILE A 590 -7.23 -24.01 26.61
N MET A 591 -7.68 -22.99 27.35
CA MET A 591 -7.83 -23.08 28.81
C MET A 591 -9.13 -23.74 29.24
N GLU A 592 -10.21 -23.57 28.48
CA GLU A 592 -11.57 -23.99 28.88
C GLU A 592 -12.16 -25.07 28.00
N ALA A 593 -11.66 -25.25 26.77
CA ALA A 593 -12.14 -26.21 25.78
C ALA A 593 -13.66 -26.12 25.57
N ASN A 594 -14.19 -24.89 25.51
CA ASN A 594 -15.64 -24.63 25.50
C ASN A 594 -16.30 -25.25 24.27
N GLN A 595 -15.68 -25.10 23.09
CA GLN A 595 -16.22 -25.68 21.88
C GLN A 595 -16.04 -27.19 21.83
N LEU A 596 -14.91 -27.73 22.30
CA LEU A 596 -14.76 -29.18 22.44
C LEU A 596 -15.86 -29.76 23.34
N LYS A 597 -16.13 -29.14 24.50
CA LYS A 597 -17.21 -29.54 25.40
C LYS A 597 -18.59 -29.44 24.75
N GLN A 598 -18.81 -28.41 23.93
CA GLN A 598 -20.06 -28.26 23.18
C GLN A 598 -20.21 -29.35 22.10
N ARG A 599 -19.17 -29.60 21.30
CA ARG A 599 -19.15 -30.67 20.29
C ARG A 599 -19.38 -32.03 20.95
N ILE A 600 -18.75 -32.31 22.09
CA ILE A 600 -19.00 -33.54 22.87
C ILE A 600 -20.47 -33.68 23.28
N ARG A 601 -21.15 -32.58 23.65
CA ARG A 601 -22.59 -32.59 23.98
C ARG A 601 -23.48 -32.80 22.76
N GLU A 602 -22.97 -32.54 21.56
CA GLU A 602 -23.66 -32.72 20.29
C GLU A 602 -23.42 -34.12 19.69
N ILE A 603 -22.39 -34.85 20.15
CA ILE A 603 -22.17 -36.27 19.81
C ILE A 603 -23.42 -37.08 20.20
N GLY A 604 -24.07 -37.67 19.20
CA GLY A 604 -25.28 -38.48 19.37
C GLY A 604 -26.62 -37.72 19.29
N ARG A 605 -26.63 -36.39 19.14
CA ARG A 605 -27.86 -35.61 18.87
C ARG A 605 -28.13 -35.52 17.38
N LYS A 606 -28.96 -36.42 16.85
CA LYS A 606 -29.48 -36.35 15.48
C LYS A 606 -30.40 -35.12 15.34
N ARG A 607 -29.98 -34.10 14.56
CA ARG A 607 -30.91 -33.07 14.07
C ARG A 607 -31.52 -33.55 12.75
N GLN A 608 -32.82 -33.85 12.76
CA GLN A 608 -33.59 -34.03 11.53
C GLN A 608 -34.20 -32.69 11.12
N ILE A 609 -33.84 -32.20 9.94
CA ILE A 609 -34.56 -31.12 9.26
C ILE A 609 -35.12 -31.72 7.97
N ARG A 610 -36.45 -31.69 7.81
CA ARG A 610 -37.16 -32.26 6.64
C ARG A 610 -36.86 -33.75 6.37
N GLY A 611 -36.71 -34.55 7.43
CA GLY A 611 -36.63 -36.01 7.32
C GLY A 611 -35.28 -36.58 6.87
N LEU A 612 -34.20 -35.79 6.90
CA LEU A 612 -32.84 -36.25 6.61
C LEU A 612 -31.93 -36.08 7.82
N GLU A 613 -31.09 -37.09 8.08
CA GLU A 613 -30.04 -37.06 9.10
C GLU A 613 -28.83 -36.28 8.57
N GLN A 614 -28.36 -35.29 9.34
CA GLN A 614 -27.09 -34.60 9.05
C GLN A 614 -26.08 -35.00 10.14
N GLU A 615 -24.91 -35.50 9.75
CA GLU A 615 -23.72 -35.46 10.61
C GLU A 615 -23.17 -34.03 10.59
N THR A 616 -22.97 -33.45 11.77
CA THR A 616 -22.42 -32.10 11.95
C THR A 616 -20.98 -32.04 11.44
N ALA A 617 -20.70 -31.03 10.59
CA ALA A 617 -19.35 -30.68 10.13
C ALA A 617 -18.45 -30.19 11.28
#